data_AF-A0A9W8J7C4-F1
#
_entry.id   AF-A0A9W8J7C4-F1
#
_cell.length_a   1.000
_cell.length_b   1.000
_cell.length_c   1.000
_cell.angle_alpha   90.00
_cell.angle_beta   90.00
_cell.angle_gamma   90.00
#
_symmetry.space_group_name_H-M   'P 1'
#
loop_
_entity.id
_entity.type
_entity.pdbx_description
1 polymer ?
#
loop_
_entity_poly.entity_id
_entity_poly.type
_entity_poly.pdbx_seq_one_letter_code
_entity_poly.pdbx_strand_id
1 'polypeptide(L)'
;MSSTNGRAQPESGLSDEAEDIMDGIVTFRISKRELLSLQIRAFLDASDEVDLTTEVADDLLQTMPPDDENAENEEEQNVQNDEDEDEDMDSVEITAKDGEIAFSSVFNPNNAADNGWTKQEVRQILHHLKERGTRSFVAEYVARRNIPIPRLLQAFGLELCPELSNKPIQTLMYFLEVAMSLQLRKREKLSQHNTVEDAENLIANSRKILVLTGAGISVSCGIPDFRSRDGLYAKLKEKGEYDLDDPQQMFDITYFRENPAVF
;
A
#
# COMPACT_ATOMS: atom_id res chain seq x y z
N MET A 1 41.15 -55.75 25.56
CA MET A 1 40.65 -55.56 24.18
C MET A 1 39.16 -55.83 24.18
N SER A 2 38.38 -54.83 23.77
CA SER A 2 36.92 -54.82 23.54
C SER A 2 35.97 -55.08 24.73
N SER A 3 35.17 -54.07 25.08
CA SER A 3 33.75 -54.09 25.56
C SER A 3 33.49 -52.82 26.38
N THR A 4 32.93 -51.77 25.76
CA THR A 4 31.52 -51.35 25.81
C THR A 4 31.07 -50.73 27.15
N ASN A 5 31.01 -49.40 27.20
CA ASN A 5 29.86 -48.67 27.76
C ASN A 5 29.95 -47.17 27.42
N GLY A 6 29.32 -46.78 26.32
CA GLY A 6 29.14 -45.40 25.89
C GLY A 6 27.68 -44.99 26.10
N ARG A 7 27.52 -43.98 26.95
CA ARG A 7 26.29 -43.36 27.45
C ARG A 7 25.37 -42.88 26.31
N ALA A 8 24.08 -43.26 26.39
CA ALA A 8 23.02 -42.75 25.53
C ALA A 8 22.75 -41.25 25.81
N GLN A 9 22.68 -40.46 24.75
CA GLN A 9 22.00 -39.16 24.72
C GLN A 9 20.84 -39.26 23.72
N PRO A 10 19.67 -38.67 24.01
CA PRO A 10 18.50 -38.81 23.17
C PRO A 10 18.59 -37.88 21.96
N GLU A 11 18.19 -38.42 20.81
CA GLU A 11 17.83 -37.65 19.62
C GLU A 11 16.60 -36.78 19.90
N SER A 12 16.75 -35.47 19.74
CA SER A 12 15.68 -34.54 19.40
C SER A 12 16.19 -33.83 18.15
N GLY A 13 15.67 -34.09 16.95
CA GLY A 13 14.26 -33.99 16.63
C GLY A 13 14.09 -32.60 16.02
N LEU A 14 14.22 -32.56 14.70
CA LEU A 14 14.16 -31.35 13.88
C LEU A 14 12.88 -30.55 14.15
N SER A 15 13.04 -29.24 14.33
CA SER A 15 12.23 -28.26 13.62
C SER A 15 13.09 -27.01 13.48
N ASP A 16 13.90 -27.00 12.41
CA ASP A 16 14.35 -25.74 11.82
C ASP A 16 13.08 -24.93 11.51
N GLU A 17 12.80 -23.94 12.36
CA GLU A 17 11.94 -22.80 12.02
C GLU A 17 12.71 -21.99 10.96
N ALA A 18 12.78 -22.57 9.76
CA ALA A 18 13.11 -21.84 8.56
C ALA A 18 11.91 -20.93 8.28
N GLU A 19 11.92 -19.76 8.89
CA GLU A 19 11.16 -18.61 8.42
C GLU A 19 11.44 -18.46 6.93
N ASP A 20 10.43 -18.77 6.14
CA ASP A 20 10.44 -18.73 4.69
C ASP A 20 10.41 -17.25 4.25
N ILE A 21 11.48 -16.51 4.51
CA ILE A 21 11.73 -15.14 4.02
C ILE A 21 12.18 -15.27 2.55
N MET A 22 11.30 -15.74 1.67
CA MET A 22 11.63 -15.92 0.25
C MET A 22 10.99 -14.93 -0.72
N ASP A 23 10.25 -13.91 -0.26
CA ASP A 23 9.69 -12.89 -1.17
C ASP A 23 9.56 -11.47 -0.60
N GLY A 24 10.15 -11.17 0.57
CA GLY A 24 10.02 -9.84 1.21
C GLY A 24 8.60 -9.49 1.65
N ILE A 25 7.70 -10.47 1.66
CA ILE A 25 6.31 -10.35 2.07
C ILE A 25 6.22 -10.70 3.55
N VAL A 26 5.66 -9.80 4.35
CA VAL A 26 5.45 -9.97 5.79
C VAL A 26 3.97 -9.77 6.09
N THR A 27 3.36 -10.73 6.76
CA THR A 27 1.99 -10.61 7.26
C THR A 27 2.05 -10.41 8.77
N PHE A 28 1.32 -9.41 9.27
CA PHE A 28 1.25 -9.09 10.69
C PHE A 28 -0.19 -8.72 11.07
N ARG A 29 -0.48 -8.78 12.37
CA ARG A 29 -1.80 -8.48 12.93
C ARG A 29 -1.86 -7.03 13.42
N ILE A 30 -2.95 -6.36 13.13
CA ILE A 30 -3.25 -5.01 13.61
C ILE A 30 -4.63 -4.97 14.27
N SER A 31 -4.82 -4.02 15.16
CA SER A 31 -6.13 -3.72 15.75
C SER A 31 -7.06 -3.05 14.72
N LYS A 32 -8.38 -3.11 14.97
CA LYS A 32 -9.38 -2.34 14.20
C LYS A 32 -9.12 -0.83 14.21
N ARG A 33 -8.59 -0.30 15.31
CA ARG A 33 -8.22 1.12 15.48
C ARG A 33 -7.08 1.50 14.52
N GLU A 34 -6.06 0.66 14.41
CA GLU A 34 -4.97 0.86 13.46
C GLU A 34 -5.43 0.71 12.01
N LEU A 35 -6.33 -0.25 11.74
CA LEU A 35 -6.93 -0.41 10.40
C LEU A 35 -7.67 0.85 9.96
N LEU A 36 -8.45 1.46 10.84
CA LEU A 36 -9.14 2.73 10.59
C LEU A 36 -8.15 3.84 10.21
N SER A 37 -7.10 4.04 11.01
CA SER A 37 -6.07 5.05 10.75
C SER A 37 -5.35 4.80 9.42
N LEU A 38 -5.03 3.53 9.12
CA LEU A 38 -4.40 3.13 7.85
C LEU A 38 -5.32 3.40 6.66
N GLN A 39 -6.62 3.11 6.76
CA GLN A 39 -7.59 3.37 5.69
C GLN A 39 -7.73 4.87 5.42
N ILE A 40 -7.84 5.70 6.46
CA ILE A 40 -7.93 7.16 6.33
C ILE A 40 -6.66 7.69 5.64
N ARG A 41 -5.48 7.30 6.14
CA ARG A 41 -4.20 7.70 5.56
C ARG A 41 -4.07 7.26 4.10
N ALA A 42 -4.44 6.03 3.78
CA ALA A 42 -4.39 5.54 2.40
C ALA A 42 -5.26 6.36 1.44
N PHE A 43 -6.45 6.81 1.87
CA PHE A 43 -7.28 7.71 1.05
C PHE A 43 -6.68 9.10 0.89
N LEU A 44 -6.07 9.67 1.94
CA LEU A 44 -5.40 10.97 1.88
C LEU A 44 -4.15 10.93 1.01
N ASP A 45 -3.34 9.88 1.12
CA ASP A 45 -2.14 9.70 0.30
C ASP A 45 -2.51 9.45 -1.18
N ALA A 46 -3.70 8.90 -1.44
CA ALA A 46 -4.19 8.63 -2.79
C ALA A 46 -4.95 9.80 -3.45
N SER A 47 -5.21 10.91 -2.74
CA SER A 47 -6.14 11.96 -3.18
C SER A 47 -5.52 13.08 -4.03
N ASP A 48 -4.37 12.86 -4.67
CA ASP A 48 -3.64 13.88 -5.47
C ASP A 48 -4.51 14.74 -6.41
N GLU A 49 -5.59 14.18 -6.96
CA GLU A 49 -6.50 14.83 -7.92
C GLU A 49 -7.90 15.12 -7.36
N VAL A 50 -8.12 14.90 -6.06
CA VAL A 50 -9.45 15.03 -5.42
C VAL A 50 -9.36 16.05 -4.29
N ASP A 51 -10.15 17.12 -4.43
CA ASP A 51 -10.18 18.20 -3.45
C ASP A 51 -10.77 17.71 -2.11
N LEU A 52 -9.98 17.82 -1.04
CA LEU A 52 -10.45 17.60 0.33
C LEU A 52 -11.14 18.85 0.85
N THR A 53 -12.47 18.82 0.93
CA THR A 53 -13.27 19.92 1.52
C THR A 53 -13.06 20.02 3.03
N THR A 54 -13.20 21.21 3.61
CA THR A 54 -13.07 21.44 5.05
C THR A 54 -14.01 20.56 5.87
N GLU A 55 -15.26 20.39 5.42
CA GLU A 55 -16.24 19.56 6.13
C GLU A 55 -15.83 18.08 6.18
N VAL A 56 -15.25 17.56 5.09
CA VAL A 56 -14.73 16.19 5.04
C VAL A 56 -13.47 16.07 5.89
N ALA A 57 -12.57 17.05 5.84
CA ALA A 57 -11.38 17.06 6.70
C ALA A 57 -11.75 17.04 8.19
N ASP A 58 -12.71 17.88 8.61
CA ASP A 58 -13.19 17.92 9.99
C ASP A 58 -13.84 16.60 10.43
N ASP A 59 -14.66 16.00 9.56
CA ASP A 59 -15.27 14.68 9.83
C ASP A 59 -14.22 13.58 9.98
N LEU A 60 -13.21 13.54 9.09
CA LEU A 60 -12.12 12.56 9.17
C LEU A 60 -11.27 12.75 10.43
N LEU A 61 -10.92 13.99 10.77
CA LEU A 61 -10.18 14.31 12.00
C LEU A 61 -10.92 13.88 13.26
N GLN A 62 -12.25 14.07 13.32
CA GLN A 62 -13.07 13.59 14.44
C GLN A 62 -13.20 12.06 14.51
N THR A 63 -12.88 11.36 13.41
CA THR A 63 -12.90 9.89 13.34
C THR A 63 -11.59 9.29 13.78
N MET A 64 -10.50 10.04 13.67
CA MET A 64 -9.19 9.56 14.06
C MET A 64 -9.22 9.23 15.55
N PRO A 65 -8.63 8.09 15.95
CA PRO A 65 -8.49 7.81 17.36
C PRO A 65 -7.66 8.90 18.03
N PRO A 66 -7.91 9.25 19.30
CA PRO A 66 -7.06 10.19 20.02
C PRO A 66 -5.61 9.69 20.00
N ASP A 67 -4.63 10.59 19.88
CA ASP A 67 -3.22 10.20 20.06
C ASP A 67 -3.04 9.80 21.52
N ASP A 68 -2.84 8.50 21.78
CA ASP A 68 -2.51 8.01 23.12
C ASP A 68 -1.04 8.35 23.43
N GLU A 69 -0.76 9.61 23.77
CA GLU A 69 0.51 9.99 24.41
C GLU A 69 0.62 9.48 25.87
N ASN A 70 -0.35 8.69 26.37
CA ASN A 70 -0.38 8.20 27.76
C ASN A 70 -0.58 6.68 27.91
N ALA A 71 -0.36 5.87 26.86
CA ALA A 71 -0.48 4.41 26.94
C ALA A 71 0.67 3.70 27.70
N GLU A 72 1.61 4.42 28.32
CA GLU A 72 2.70 3.82 29.12
C GLU A 72 2.37 3.65 30.62
N ASN A 73 1.17 4.03 31.11
CA ASN A 73 0.90 4.08 32.56
C ASN A 73 -0.26 3.22 33.07
N GLU A 74 -0.68 2.17 32.35
CA GLU A 74 -1.70 1.23 32.87
C GLU A 74 -1.29 -0.26 32.83
N GLU A 75 0.01 -0.58 32.70
CA GLU A 75 0.53 -1.95 32.81
C GLU A 75 1.24 -2.25 34.15
N GLU A 76 0.89 -1.59 35.26
CA GLU A 76 1.37 -2.03 36.57
C GLU A 76 0.30 -1.85 37.65
N GLN A 77 -0.71 -2.71 37.66
CA GLN A 77 -1.30 -3.31 38.87
C GLN A 77 -2.54 -4.16 38.54
N ASN A 78 -2.35 -5.44 38.19
CA ASN A 78 -3.16 -6.49 38.82
C ASN A 78 -2.51 -7.88 38.64
N VAL A 79 -1.71 -8.28 39.62
CA VAL A 79 -1.34 -9.69 39.81
C VAL A 79 -2.43 -10.32 40.66
N GLN A 80 -3.39 -11.00 40.03
CA GLN A 80 -4.06 -12.16 40.63
C GLN A 80 -4.87 -12.94 39.59
N ASN A 81 -4.37 -14.14 39.33
CA ASN A 81 -4.99 -15.33 38.75
C ASN A 81 -6.50 -15.23 38.45
N ASP A 82 -6.84 -15.38 37.17
CA ASP A 82 -7.74 -16.44 36.72
C ASP A 82 -7.37 -16.80 35.28
N GLU A 83 -7.39 -18.10 34.99
CA GLU A 83 -7.16 -18.68 33.67
C GLU A 83 -8.38 -18.38 32.80
N ASP A 84 -8.36 -17.29 32.04
CA ASP A 84 -9.29 -17.07 30.93
C ASP A 84 -8.49 -16.82 29.64
N GLU A 85 -8.56 -17.80 28.74
CA GLU A 85 -8.20 -17.69 27.33
C GLU A 85 -9.15 -16.68 26.67
N ASP A 86 -8.93 -15.38 26.89
CA ASP A 86 -9.58 -14.35 26.09
C ASP A 86 -8.88 -14.30 24.73
N GLU A 87 -9.40 -15.12 23.81
CA GLU A 87 -9.05 -15.19 22.40
C GLU A 87 -8.89 -13.79 21.77
N ASP A 88 -7.81 -13.64 20.99
CA ASP A 88 -7.47 -12.53 20.08
C ASP A 88 -8.57 -12.19 19.04
N MET A 89 -9.78 -11.82 19.47
CA MET A 89 -10.98 -11.74 18.62
C MET A 89 -11.07 -10.45 17.78
N ASP A 90 -10.15 -9.49 17.95
CA ASP A 90 -10.24 -8.15 17.35
C ASP A 90 -9.05 -7.73 16.46
N SER A 91 -8.19 -8.69 16.11
CA SER A 91 -7.05 -8.45 15.24
C SER A 91 -7.34 -8.76 13.77
N VAL A 92 -6.70 -8.01 12.87
CA VAL A 92 -6.86 -8.09 11.41
C VAL A 92 -5.48 -8.34 10.79
N GLU A 93 -5.38 -9.30 9.88
CA GLU A 93 -4.12 -9.61 9.19
C GLU A 93 -3.88 -8.67 8.01
N ILE A 94 -2.71 -8.05 7.96
CA ILE A 94 -2.27 -7.15 6.89
C ILE A 94 -0.96 -7.66 6.32
N THR A 95 -0.86 -7.61 4.99
CA THR A 95 0.34 -7.97 4.25
C THR A 95 1.09 -6.73 3.79
N ALA A 96 2.35 -6.62 4.21
CA ALA A 96 3.34 -5.70 3.66
C ALA A 96 4.30 -6.43 2.73
N LYS A 97 4.85 -5.68 1.76
CA LYS A 97 5.89 -6.15 0.85
C LYS A 97 7.02 -5.13 0.85
N ASP A 98 8.25 -5.59 1.04
CA ASP A 98 9.46 -4.75 1.08
C ASP A 98 9.37 -3.59 2.09
N GLY A 99 8.66 -3.81 3.21
CA GLY A 99 8.43 -2.80 4.25
C GLY A 99 7.27 -1.83 4.00
N GLU A 100 6.61 -1.91 2.85
CA GLU A 100 5.44 -1.08 2.51
C GLU A 100 4.14 -1.87 2.57
N ILE A 101 3.11 -1.30 3.20
CA ILE A 101 1.77 -1.89 3.23
C ILE A 101 1.10 -1.62 1.88
N ALA A 102 0.74 -2.67 1.14
CA ALA A 102 0.08 -2.51 -0.14
C ALA A 102 -1.32 -1.91 0.05
N PHE A 103 -1.68 -0.93 -0.79
CA PHE A 103 -2.99 -0.26 -0.75
C PHE A 103 -4.16 -1.26 -0.75
N SER A 104 -4.08 -2.35 -1.52
CA SER A 104 -5.12 -3.38 -1.55
C SER A 104 -5.25 -4.18 -0.24
N SER A 105 -4.15 -4.36 0.51
CA SER A 105 -4.18 -5.09 1.79
C SER A 105 -4.96 -4.30 2.85
N VAL A 106 -4.89 -2.97 2.81
CA VAL A 106 -5.57 -2.06 3.76
C VAL A 106 -7.10 -2.10 3.61
N PHE A 107 -7.60 -2.39 2.40
CA PHE A 107 -9.03 -2.40 2.10
C PHE A 107 -9.60 -3.79 1.80
N ASN A 108 -8.79 -4.84 1.87
CA ASN A 108 -9.27 -6.23 1.81
C ASN A 108 -8.32 -7.15 2.61
N PRO A 109 -8.24 -6.97 3.93
CA PRO A 109 -7.29 -7.70 4.76
C PRO A 109 -7.51 -9.21 4.74
N ASN A 110 -8.78 -9.65 4.67
CA ASN A 110 -9.15 -11.06 4.72
C ASN A 110 -9.29 -11.73 3.35
N ASN A 111 -8.95 -11.01 2.27
CA ASN A 111 -9.08 -11.49 0.89
C ASN A 111 -10.49 -12.06 0.59
N ALA A 112 -11.53 -11.43 1.16
CA ALA A 112 -12.90 -11.91 1.08
C ALA A 112 -13.37 -11.85 -0.39
N ALA A 113 -13.50 -13.02 -1.00
CA ALA A 113 -13.81 -13.17 -2.42
C ALA A 113 -15.28 -12.82 -2.77
N ASP A 114 -16.13 -12.54 -1.77
CA ASP A 114 -17.56 -12.31 -1.98
C ASP A 114 -17.95 -10.89 -1.57
N ASN A 115 -17.71 -9.95 -2.48
CA ASN A 115 -18.19 -8.58 -2.39
C ASN A 115 -19.63 -8.42 -2.92
N GLY A 116 -20.35 -9.54 -3.15
CA GLY A 116 -21.72 -9.55 -3.64
C GLY A 116 -21.91 -9.00 -5.07
N TRP A 117 -20.81 -8.71 -5.78
CA TRP A 117 -20.82 -8.28 -7.17
C TRP A 117 -20.38 -9.42 -8.09
N THR A 118 -21.11 -9.60 -9.19
CA THR A 118 -20.61 -10.50 -10.23
C THR A 118 -19.43 -9.86 -10.97
N LYS A 119 -18.50 -10.69 -11.45
CA LYS A 119 -17.38 -10.23 -12.30
C LYS A 119 -17.84 -9.44 -13.54
N GLN A 120 -19.05 -9.73 -14.04
CA GLN A 120 -19.63 -9.03 -15.18
C GLN A 120 -20.11 -7.63 -14.79
N GLU A 121 -20.76 -7.47 -13.64
CA GLU A 121 -21.21 -6.17 -13.16
C GLU A 121 -20.04 -5.25 -12.86
N VAL A 122 -19.00 -5.75 -12.17
CA VAL A 122 -17.79 -4.95 -11.91
C VAL A 122 -17.18 -4.47 -13.22
N ARG A 123 -17.03 -5.35 -14.23
CA ARG A 123 -16.53 -4.94 -15.55
C ARG A 123 -17.39 -3.86 -16.20
N GLN A 124 -18.72 -3.94 -16.09
CA GLN A 124 -19.61 -2.91 -16.66
C GLN A 124 -19.47 -1.57 -15.93
N ILE A 125 -19.40 -1.58 -14.60
CA ILE A 125 -19.17 -0.40 -13.76
C ILE A 125 -17.86 0.28 -14.15
N LEU A 126 -16.77 -0.49 -14.21
CA LEU A 126 -15.45 0.00 -14.56
C LEU A 126 -15.37 0.49 -16.01
N HIS A 127 -16.00 -0.21 -16.95
CA HIS A 127 -16.06 0.21 -18.35
C HIS A 127 -16.84 1.52 -18.50
N HIS A 128 -17.98 1.66 -17.82
CA HIS A 128 -18.74 2.91 -17.83
C HIS A 128 -17.91 4.08 -17.28
N LEU A 129 -17.20 3.88 -16.16
CA LEU A 129 -16.31 4.91 -15.61
C LEU A 129 -15.23 5.34 -16.61
N LYS A 130 -14.57 4.39 -17.27
CA LYS A 130 -13.48 4.68 -18.22
C LYS A 130 -13.98 5.36 -19.51
N GLU A 131 -15.15 5.00 -20.01
CA GLU A 131 -15.69 5.53 -21.27
C GLU A 131 -16.44 6.86 -21.12
N ARG A 132 -17.13 7.07 -19.99
CA ARG A 132 -18.01 8.24 -19.80
C ARG A 132 -17.57 9.19 -18.69
N GLY A 133 -16.59 8.80 -17.88
CA GLY A 133 -16.03 9.61 -16.80
C GLY A 133 -16.87 9.65 -15.52
N THR A 134 -16.32 10.33 -14.50
CA THR A 134 -16.85 10.41 -13.13
C THR A 134 -18.25 11.01 -13.05
N ARG A 135 -18.51 12.10 -13.79
CA ARG A 135 -19.81 12.79 -13.75
C ARG A 135 -20.96 11.90 -14.22
N SER A 136 -20.76 11.15 -15.31
CA SER A 136 -21.76 10.21 -15.82
C SER A 136 -21.95 9.04 -14.86
N PHE A 137 -20.84 8.57 -14.27
CA PHE A 137 -20.86 7.50 -13.28
C PHE A 137 -21.72 7.86 -12.06
N VAL A 138 -21.48 9.02 -11.43
CA VAL A 138 -22.24 9.47 -10.25
C VAL A 138 -23.72 9.65 -10.59
N ALA A 139 -24.04 10.24 -11.75
CA ALA A 139 -25.42 10.42 -12.17
C ALA A 139 -26.17 9.09 -12.36
N GLU A 140 -25.53 8.07 -12.93
CA GLU A 140 -26.18 6.78 -13.19
C GLU A 140 -26.22 5.89 -11.95
N TYR A 141 -25.09 5.70 -11.25
CA TYR A 141 -25.00 4.71 -10.16
C TYR A 141 -25.43 5.27 -8.80
N VAL A 142 -25.07 6.52 -8.49
CA VAL A 142 -25.42 7.15 -7.21
C VAL A 142 -26.81 7.80 -7.30
N ALA A 143 -27.05 8.69 -8.27
CA ALA A 143 -28.30 9.44 -8.31
C ALA A 143 -29.49 8.62 -8.86
N ARG A 144 -29.32 7.96 -10.00
CA ARG A 144 -30.44 7.26 -10.68
C ARG A 144 -30.71 5.88 -10.10
N ARG A 145 -29.68 5.06 -9.94
CA ARG A 145 -29.81 3.69 -9.39
C ARG A 145 -29.84 3.66 -7.87
N ASN A 146 -29.45 4.75 -7.22
CA ASN A 146 -29.44 4.88 -5.76
C ASN A 146 -28.68 3.74 -5.06
N ILE A 147 -27.52 3.38 -5.63
CA ILE A 147 -26.67 2.34 -5.05
C ILE A 147 -25.88 2.95 -3.89
N PRO A 148 -25.88 2.32 -2.70
CA PRO A 148 -25.09 2.82 -1.56
C PRO A 148 -23.60 2.95 -1.92
N ILE A 149 -22.98 4.07 -1.55
CA ILE A 149 -21.58 4.34 -1.88
C ILE A 149 -20.61 3.27 -1.32
N PRO A 150 -20.74 2.80 -0.06
CA PRO A 150 -19.88 1.72 0.44
C PRO A 150 -19.94 0.46 -0.44
N ARG A 151 -21.12 0.16 -1.02
CA ARG A 151 -21.28 -0.96 -1.96
C ARG A 151 -20.59 -0.69 -3.30
N LEU A 152 -20.59 0.54 -3.78
CA LEU A 152 -19.84 0.90 -4.99
C LEU A 152 -18.34 0.80 -4.75
N LEU A 153 -17.83 1.24 -3.60
CA LEU A 153 -16.42 1.10 -3.20
C LEU A 153 -15.96 -0.36 -3.21
N GLN A 154 -16.81 -1.30 -2.76
CA GLN A 154 -16.54 -2.73 -2.89
C GLN A 154 -16.36 -3.21 -4.34
N ALA A 155 -17.03 -2.59 -5.32
CA ALA A 155 -16.83 -2.89 -6.74
C ALA A 155 -15.44 -2.43 -7.25
N PHE A 156 -14.84 -1.43 -6.60
CA PHE A 156 -13.45 -1.00 -6.83
C PHE A 156 -12.44 -1.84 -6.03
N GLY A 157 -12.90 -2.81 -5.23
CA GLY A 157 -12.06 -3.61 -4.34
C GLY A 157 -11.68 -2.86 -3.06
N LEU A 158 -12.47 -1.87 -2.65
CA LEU A 158 -12.25 -1.09 -1.44
C LEU A 158 -13.33 -1.40 -0.41
N GLU A 159 -13.00 -2.22 0.59
CA GLU A 159 -13.88 -2.50 1.72
C GLU A 159 -13.54 -1.55 2.88
N LEU A 160 -14.53 -0.76 3.28
CA LEU A 160 -14.38 0.18 4.39
C LEU A 160 -14.63 -0.53 5.72
N CYS A 161 -13.86 -0.18 6.75
CA CYS A 161 -14.21 -0.52 8.12
C CYS A 161 -15.58 0.10 8.51
N PRO A 162 -16.29 -0.49 9.50
CA PRO A 162 -17.61 -0.04 9.90
C PRO A 162 -17.69 1.46 10.21
N GLU A 163 -16.67 2.02 10.84
CA GLU A 163 -16.54 3.42 11.24
C GLU A 163 -16.57 4.36 10.02
N LEU A 164 -15.89 4.00 8.94
CA LEU A 164 -15.88 4.76 7.69
C LEU A 164 -17.12 4.51 6.84
N SER A 165 -17.66 3.29 6.87
CA SER A 165 -18.85 2.92 6.09
C SER A 165 -20.11 3.68 6.48
N ASN A 166 -20.19 4.13 7.74
CA ASN A 166 -21.34 4.83 8.32
C ASN A 166 -21.21 6.37 8.27
N LYS A 167 -20.22 6.90 7.55
CA LYS A 167 -19.98 8.33 7.45
C LYS A 167 -21.02 9.10 6.64
N PRO A 168 -21.10 10.44 6.81
CA PRO A 168 -21.95 11.29 5.99
C PRO A 168 -21.70 11.11 4.49
N ILE A 169 -22.72 11.41 3.69
CA ILE A 169 -22.66 11.22 2.23
C ILE A 169 -21.51 12.00 1.59
N GLN A 170 -21.14 13.15 2.14
CA GLN A 170 -20.03 13.97 1.65
C GLN A 170 -18.68 13.24 1.76
N THR A 171 -18.39 12.66 2.92
CA THR A 171 -17.18 11.86 3.17
C THR A 171 -17.15 10.60 2.31
N LEU A 172 -18.30 9.92 2.19
CA LEU A 172 -18.42 8.76 1.32
C LEU A 172 -18.21 9.12 -0.16
N MET A 173 -18.75 10.26 -0.61
CA MET A 173 -18.51 10.78 -1.97
C MET A 173 -17.05 11.07 -2.21
N TYR A 174 -16.34 11.67 -1.25
CA TYR A 174 -14.89 11.87 -1.33
C TYR A 174 -14.14 10.54 -1.54
N PHE A 175 -14.43 9.52 -0.73
CA PHE A 175 -13.82 8.19 -0.93
C PHE A 175 -14.12 7.59 -2.31
N LEU A 176 -15.36 7.76 -2.80
CA LEU A 176 -15.75 7.30 -4.13
C LEU A 176 -14.99 8.05 -5.24
N GLU A 177 -14.80 9.35 -5.09
CA GLU A 177 -14.02 10.17 -6.04
C GLU A 177 -12.56 9.75 -6.07
N VAL A 178 -11.93 9.52 -4.91
CA VAL A 178 -10.56 8.99 -4.81
C VAL A 178 -10.48 7.61 -5.48
N ALA A 179 -11.43 6.71 -5.20
CA ALA A 179 -11.49 5.39 -5.81
C ALA A 179 -11.60 5.45 -7.34
N MET A 180 -12.46 6.35 -7.86
CA MET A 180 -12.62 6.56 -9.29
C MET A 180 -11.34 7.14 -9.92
N SER A 181 -10.68 8.12 -9.30
CA SER A 181 -9.42 8.68 -9.79
C SER A 181 -8.33 7.61 -9.84
N LEU A 182 -8.14 6.83 -8.76
CA LEU A 182 -7.22 5.69 -8.73
C LEU A 182 -7.47 4.71 -9.88
N GLN A 183 -8.73 4.42 -10.17
CA GLN A 183 -9.09 3.48 -11.23
C GLN A 183 -8.88 4.04 -12.64
N LEU A 184 -9.07 5.35 -12.81
CA LEU A 184 -8.80 6.04 -14.08
C LEU A 184 -7.29 6.17 -14.35
N ARG A 185 -6.46 6.28 -13.30
CA ARG A 185 -4.98 6.23 -13.40
C ARG A 185 -4.45 4.87 -13.83
N LYS A 186 -5.18 3.77 -13.59
CA LYS A 186 -4.78 2.42 -13.99
C LYS A 186 -4.90 2.21 -15.50
N ARG A 187 -3.76 2.35 -16.19
CA ARG A 187 -3.63 1.97 -17.60
C ARG A 187 -3.74 0.46 -17.76
N GLU A 188 -4.67 0.01 -18.61
CA GLU A 188 -4.74 -1.39 -19.01
C GLU A 188 -3.66 -1.72 -20.05
N LYS A 189 -2.95 -2.84 -19.84
CA LYS A 189 -2.03 -3.37 -20.84
C LYS A 189 -2.82 -3.82 -22.06
N LEU A 190 -2.38 -3.37 -23.23
CA LEU A 190 -2.96 -3.78 -24.50
C LEU A 190 -2.61 -5.25 -24.80
N SER A 191 -3.62 -6.11 -24.82
CA SER A 191 -3.44 -7.56 -25.01
C SER A 191 -2.83 -7.94 -26.37
N GLN A 192 -2.87 -7.06 -27.36
CA GLN A 192 -2.36 -7.31 -28.71
C GLN A 192 -0.86 -7.05 -28.88
N HIS A 193 -0.17 -6.49 -27.88
CA HIS A 193 1.26 -6.16 -27.95
C HIS A 193 2.01 -6.77 -26.76
N ASN A 194 2.75 -7.86 -27.00
CA ASN A 194 3.46 -8.58 -25.94
C ASN A 194 4.86 -9.07 -26.35
N THR A 195 5.22 -9.08 -27.62
CA THR A 195 6.51 -9.61 -28.08
C THR A 195 7.49 -8.50 -28.46
N VAL A 196 8.76 -8.88 -28.68
CA VAL A 196 9.78 -7.95 -29.16
C VAL A 196 9.45 -7.51 -30.59
N GLU A 197 8.95 -8.42 -31.43
CA GLU A 197 8.51 -8.12 -32.79
C GLU A 197 7.35 -7.11 -32.81
N ASP A 198 6.43 -7.16 -31.83
CA ASP A 198 5.40 -6.15 -31.68
C ASP A 198 6.01 -4.77 -31.44
N ALA A 199 7.03 -4.69 -30.58
CA ALA A 199 7.73 -3.44 -30.30
C ALA A 199 8.46 -2.89 -31.53
N GLU A 200 9.16 -3.75 -32.29
CA GLU A 200 9.82 -3.37 -33.54
C GLU A 200 8.81 -2.80 -34.55
N ASN A 201 7.69 -3.51 -34.74
CA ASN A 201 6.62 -3.07 -35.63
C ASN A 201 5.98 -1.74 -35.18
N LEU A 202 5.77 -1.55 -33.88
CA LEU A 202 5.25 -0.30 -33.33
C LEU A 202 6.21 0.86 -33.58
N ILE A 203 7.51 0.66 -33.35
CA ILE A 203 8.54 1.69 -33.59
C ILE A 203 8.60 2.04 -35.08
N ALA A 204 8.64 1.03 -35.97
CA ALA A 204 8.76 1.24 -37.41
C ALA A 204 7.55 1.97 -38.03
N ASN A 205 6.34 1.70 -37.54
CA ASN A 205 5.11 2.25 -38.10
C ASN A 205 4.64 3.55 -37.41
N SER A 206 5.18 3.89 -36.23
CA SER A 206 4.78 5.08 -35.49
C SER A 206 5.42 6.35 -36.06
N ARG A 207 4.60 7.37 -36.31
CA ARG A 207 5.08 8.69 -36.78
C ARG A 207 5.32 9.70 -35.66
N LYS A 208 4.81 9.41 -34.46
CA LYS A 208 4.87 10.28 -33.28
C LYS A 208 5.24 9.40 -32.09
N ILE A 209 6.49 9.48 -31.66
CA ILE A 209 7.02 8.67 -30.57
C ILE A 209 7.43 9.62 -29.43
N LEU A 210 6.88 9.40 -28.25
CA LEU A 210 7.32 10.04 -27.01
C LEU A 210 8.38 9.13 -26.38
N VAL A 211 9.57 9.67 -26.12
CA VAL A 211 10.65 8.95 -25.44
C VAL A 211 10.85 9.56 -24.06
N LEU A 212 10.71 8.74 -23.02
CA LEU A 212 10.99 9.10 -21.63
C LEU A 212 12.26 8.37 -21.19
N THR A 213 13.29 9.10 -20.77
CA THR A 213 14.59 8.54 -20.38
C THR A 213 14.94 8.89 -18.95
N GLY A 214 15.49 7.94 -18.20
CA GLY A 214 16.12 8.18 -16.90
C GLY A 214 17.65 8.18 -16.97
N ALA A 215 18.31 8.22 -15.81
CA ALA A 215 19.78 8.25 -15.70
C ALA A 215 20.51 7.08 -16.40
N GLY A 216 19.84 5.93 -16.55
CA GLY A 216 20.40 4.73 -17.18
C GLY A 216 20.98 4.93 -18.58
N ILE A 217 20.47 5.90 -19.36
CA ILE A 217 20.99 6.17 -20.71
C ILE A 217 22.43 6.72 -20.70
N SER A 218 22.86 7.32 -19.58
CA SER A 218 24.18 7.95 -19.43
C SER A 218 25.21 7.08 -18.71
N VAL A 219 24.81 5.90 -18.21
CA VAL A 219 25.71 4.96 -17.50
C VAL A 219 26.83 4.47 -18.42
N SER A 220 26.53 4.20 -19.68
CA SER A 220 27.52 3.83 -20.70
C SER A 220 28.52 4.95 -21.02
N CYS A 221 28.19 6.20 -20.72
CA CYS A 221 29.08 7.35 -20.84
C CYS A 221 29.97 7.58 -19.62
N GLY A 222 29.91 6.68 -18.62
CA GLY A 222 30.70 6.77 -17.39
C GLY A 222 30.08 7.65 -16.31
N ILE A 223 28.85 8.18 -16.52
CA ILE A 223 28.11 8.89 -15.49
C ILE A 223 27.29 7.85 -14.71
N PRO A 224 27.61 7.57 -13.44
CA PRO A 224 26.86 6.59 -12.66
C PRO A 224 25.40 7.05 -12.51
N ASP A 225 24.48 6.10 -12.52
CA ASP A 225 23.11 6.39 -12.11
C ASP A 225 23.02 6.54 -10.57
N PHE A 226 21.84 6.82 -10.06
CA PHE A 226 21.63 7.02 -8.64
C PHE A 226 21.55 5.69 -7.87
N ARG A 227 20.90 4.68 -8.46
CA ARG A 227 20.32 3.54 -7.72
C ARG A 227 21.02 2.20 -7.98
N SER A 228 21.89 2.09 -8.98
CA SER A 228 22.62 0.85 -9.21
C SER A 228 23.59 0.54 -8.06
N ARG A 229 24.07 -0.71 -8.00
CA ARG A 229 25.05 -1.17 -7.02
C ARG A 229 26.29 -0.27 -6.94
N ASP A 230 26.76 0.24 -8.08
CA ASP A 230 27.89 1.18 -8.17
C ASP A 230 27.44 2.64 -8.41
N GLY A 231 26.15 2.90 -8.14
CA GLY A 231 25.50 4.19 -8.30
C GLY A 231 25.90 5.20 -7.22
N LEU A 232 25.40 6.42 -7.37
CA LEU A 232 25.75 7.54 -6.48
C LEU A 232 25.41 7.25 -5.01
N TYR A 233 24.24 6.68 -4.74
CA TYR A 233 23.79 6.43 -3.35
C TYR A 233 24.66 5.40 -2.63
N ALA A 234 25.07 4.33 -3.32
CA ALA A 234 25.97 3.32 -2.74
C ALA A 234 27.34 3.94 -2.38
N LYS A 235 27.88 4.79 -3.27
CA LYS A 235 29.16 5.47 -3.05
C LYS A 235 29.10 6.47 -1.89
N LEU A 236 27.98 7.16 -1.72
CA LEU A 236 27.80 8.10 -0.60
C LEU A 236 27.75 7.37 0.74
N LYS A 237 27.00 6.26 0.80
CA LYS A 237 26.91 5.42 1.99
C LYS A 237 28.26 4.79 2.35
N GLU A 238 29.01 4.30 1.36
CA GLU A 238 30.33 3.69 1.57
C GLU A 238 31.36 4.71 2.07
N LYS A 239 31.32 5.95 1.55
CA LYS A 239 32.26 7.00 1.96
C LYS A 239 32.01 7.51 3.38
N GLY A 240 30.79 7.41 3.89
CA GLY A 240 30.44 7.86 5.24
C GLY A 240 30.72 9.34 5.50
N GLU A 241 30.85 10.15 4.43
CA GLU A 241 31.20 11.58 4.52
C GLU A 241 30.01 12.43 5.00
N TYR A 242 28.79 11.92 4.89
CA TYR A 242 27.56 12.63 5.22
C TYR A 242 26.61 11.72 6.02
N ASP A 243 26.07 12.25 7.10
CA ASP A 243 25.04 11.61 7.91
C ASP A 243 23.69 11.83 7.21
N LEU A 244 23.45 11.01 6.18
CA LEU A 244 22.20 10.99 5.42
C LEU A 244 21.45 9.71 5.77
N ASP A 245 20.27 9.86 6.38
CA ASP A 245 19.37 8.74 6.66
C ASP A 245 18.80 8.16 5.37
N ASP A 246 18.49 9.03 4.40
CA ASP A 246 18.11 8.66 3.03
C ASP A 246 19.05 9.37 2.03
N PRO A 247 19.76 8.63 1.14
CA PRO A 247 20.57 9.21 0.08
C PRO A 247 19.84 10.22 -0.83
N GLN A 248 18.51 10.20 -0.89
CA GLN A 248 17.71 11.19 -1.62
C GLN A 248 17.75 12.58 -0.98
N GLN A 249 18.04 12.69 0.32
CA GLN A 249 18.14 13.96 1.05
C GLN A 249 19.23 14.89 0.51
N MET A 250 20.25 14.35 -0.18
CA MET A 250 21.24 15.16 -0.92
C MET A 250 20.58 16.17 -1.88
N PHE A 251 19.42 15.83 -2.42
CA PHE A 251 18.67 16.67 -3.36
C PHE A 251 17.44 17.32 -2.73
N ASP A 252 17.26 17.19 -1.41
CA ASP A 252 16.20 17.87 -0.67
C ASP A 252 16.56 19.35 -0.47
N ILE A 253 15.60 20.23 -0.76
CA ILE A 253 15.83 21.68 -0.69
C ILE A 253 16.04 22.19 0.74
N THR A 254 15.43 21.53 1.72
CA THR A 254 15.55 21.86 3.14
C THR A 254 16.93 21.45 3.62
N TYR A 255 17.34 20.22 3.33
CA TYR A 255 18.66 19.71 3.66
C TYR A 255 19.78 20.54 3.01
N PHE A 256 19.62 20.90 1.74
CA PHE A 256 20.58 21.77 1.03
C PHE A 256 20.73 23.15 1.69
N ARG A 257 19.66 23.71 2.25
CA ARG A 257 19.72 25.01 2.95
C ARG A 257 20.46 24.93 4.28
N GLU A 258 20.38 23.80 4.97
CA GLU A 258 21.04 23.56 6.25
C GLU A 258 22.51 23.18 6.07
N ASN A 259 22.79 22.28 5.13
CA ASN A 259 24.13 21.78 4.84
C ASN A 259 24.40 21.72 3.32
N PRO A 260 24.71 22.85 2.68
CA PRO A 260 24.91 22.91 1.23
C PRO A 260 26.17 22.18 0.75
N ALA A 261 27.10 21.83 1.64
CA ALA A 261 28.36 21.16 1.28
C ALA A 261 28.17 19.71 0.81
N VAL A 262 27.00 19.12 1.08
CA VAL A 262 26.67 17.75 0.68
C VAL A 262 26.41 17.63 -0.83
N PHE A 263 26.02 18.72 -1.50
CA PHE A 263 25.73 18.78 -2.94
C PHE A 263 26.96 19.16 -3.77
#